data_AF-A0A6M0CH87-F1
#
_entry.id   AF-A0A6M0CH87-F1
#
_cell.length_a   1.000
_cell.length_b   1.000
_cell.length_c   1.000
_cell.angle_alpha   90.00
_cell.angle_beta   90.00
_cell.angle_gamma   90.00
#
_symmetry.space_group_name_H-M   'P 1'
#
loop_
_entity.id
_entity.type
_entity.pdbx_description
1 polymer ?
#
loop_
_entity_poly.entity_id
_entity_poly.type
_entity_poly.pdbx_seq_one_letter_code
_entity_poly.pdbx_strand_id
1 'polypeptide(L)' 'EQRVTRAGLQVDATLAQFIETEALDGLPIPAETFWSGFAAIVSEFGPRNAALLAERERRWPFISINN' A
#
# COMPACT_ATOMS: atom_id res chain seq x y z
N GLU A 1 -4.73 6.21 -16.42
CA GLU A 1 -5.12 5.92 -15.01
C GLU A 1 -5.23 7.24 -14.27
N GLN A 2 -6.41 7.55 -13.72
CA GLN A 2 -6.65 8.78 -13.00
C GLN A 2 -6.23 8.59 -11.55
N ARG A 3 -5.39 9.47 -11.00
CA ARG A 3 -5.01 9.42 -9.57
C ARG A 3 -5.76 10.47 -8.78
N VAL A 4 -6.08 10.12 -7.53
CA VAL A 4 -6.65 11.00 -6.53
C VAL A 4 -5.72 11.09 -5.33
N THR A 5 -5.71 12.26 -4.69
CA THR A 5 -4.95 12.46 -3.46
C THR A 5 -5.81 12.07 -2.26
N ARG A 6 -5.28 11.20 -1.39
CA ARG A 6 -5.88 10.82 -0.11
C ARG A 6 -4.81 10.78 0.97
N ALA A 7 -4.95 11.63 1.99
CA ALA A 7 -3.97 11.74 3.09
C ALA A 7 -2.50 11.86 2.59
N GLY A 8 -2.27 12.60 1.50
CA GLY A 8 -0.95 12.76 0.88
C GLY A 8 -0.49 11.63 -0.06
N LEU A 9 -1.23 10.51 -0.12
CA LEU A 9 -0.97 9.41 -1.06
C LEU A 9 -1.61 9.68 -2.43
N GLN A 10 -0.91 9.28 -3.50
CA GLN A 10 -1.43 9.27 -4.86
C GLN A 10 -2.00 7.89 -5.19
N VAL A 11 -3.31 7.73 -5.04
CA VAL A 11 -4.03 6.46 -5.20
C VAL A 11 -4.75 6.44 -6.53
N ASP A 12 -4.85 5.27 -7.17
CA ASP A 12 -5.71 5.11 -8.34
C ASP A 12 -7.18 5.41 -7.99
N ALA A 13 -7.88 6.15 -8.86
CA ALA A 13 -9.24 6.61 -8.62
C ALA A 13 -10.25 5.47 -8.47
N THR A 14 -10.09 4.38 -9.23
CA THR A 14 -10.98 3.21 -9.15
C THR A 14 -10.80 2.50 -7.82
N LEU A 15 -9.54 2.34 -7.37
CA LEU A 15 -9.25 1.76 -6.06
C LEU A 15 -9.79 2.63 -4.91
N ALA A 16 -9.61 3.95 -4.99
CA ALA A 16 -10.11 4.86 -3.97
C ALA A 16 -11.65 4.81 -3.86
N GLN A 17 -12.34 4.78 -5.01
CA GLN A 17 -13.79 4.65 -5.06
C GLN A 17 -14.25 3.32 -4.45
N PHE A 18 -13.65 2.19 -4.85
CA PHE A 18 -13.97 0.87 -4.30
C PHE A 18 -13.85 0.85 -2.76
N ILE A 19 -12.77 1.41 -2.22
CA ILE A 19 -12.57 1.44 -0.77
C ILE A 19 -13.67 2.26 -0.09
N GLU A 20 -14.01 3.43 -0.64
CA GLU A 20 -14.99 4.34 -0.05
C GLU A 20 -16.44 3.85 -0.18
N THR A 21 -16.78 3.12 -1.25
CA THR A 21 -18.17 2.74 -1.55
C THR A 21 -18.50 1.28 -1.26
N GLU A 22 -17.51 0.39 -1.25
CA GLU A 22 -17.73 -1.05 -1.07
C GLU A 22 -16.99 -1.59 0.16
N ALA A 23 -15.69 -1.32 0.31
CA ALA A 23 -14.90 -1.93 1.39
C ALA A 23 -15.21 -1.35 2.78
N LEU A 24 -15.54 -0.05 2.85
CA LEU A 24 -15.93 0.62 4.08
C LEU A 24 -17.44 0.58 4.35
N ASP A 25 -18.23 0.06 3.41
CA ASP A 25 -19.68 -0.02 3.59
C ASP A 25 -20.04 -0.91 4.80
N GLY A 26 -20.94 -0.41 5.66
CA GLY A 26 -21.32 -1.07 6.91
C GLY A 26 -20.26 -1.05 8.04
N LEU A 27 -19.07 -0.49 7.83
CA LEU A 27 -18.07 -0.33 8.89
C LEU A 27 -18.21 1.02 9.59
N PRO A 28 -18.06 1.10 10.93
CA PRO A 28 -18.11 2.36 11.67
C PRO A 28 -16.79 3.14 11.56
N ILE A 29 -16.17 3.16 10.37
CA ILE A 29 -14.87 3.78 10.12
C ILE A 29 -15.05 4.85 9.03
N PRO A 30 -14.87 6.14 9.35
CA PRO A 30 -14.87 7.20 8.34
C PRO A 30 -13.72 7.00 7.33
N ALA A 31 -13.98 7.28 6.05
CA ALA A 31 -12.97 7.17 5.00
C ALA A 31 -11.71 8.00 5.31
N GLU A 32 -11.84 9.18 5.89
CA GLU A 32 -10.70 10.01 6.30
C GLU A 32 -9.83 9.33 7.36
N THR A 33 -10.45 8.67 8.36
CA THR A 33 -9.75 7.90 9.40
C THR A 33 -9.01 6.71 8.79
N PHE A 34 -9.64 6.02 7.84
CA PHE A 34 -8.99 4.93 7.10
C PHE A 34 -7.76 5.44 6.34
N TRP A 35 -7.92 6.49 5.52
CA TRP A 35 -6.85 6.99 4.66
C TRP A 35 -5.68 7.58 5.45
N SER A 36 -5.96 8.31 6.53
CA SER A 36 -4.91 8.85 7.41
C SER A 36 -4.14 7.74 8.12
N GLY A 37 -4.84 6.73 8.66
CA GLY A 37 -4.21 5.55 9.26
C GLY A 37 -3.38 4.75 8.25
N PHE A 38 -3.90 4.54 7.05
CA PHE A 38 -3.20 3.84 5.98
C PHE A 38 -1.93 4.59 5.54
N ALA A 39 -2.01 5.92 5.38
CA ALA A 39 -0.84 6.74 5.08
C ALA A 39 0.24 6.67 6.16
N ALA A 40 -0.14 6.64 7.44
CA ALA A 40 0.80 6.46 8.54
C ALA A 40 1.53 5.10 8.45
N ILE A 41 0.79 4.01 8.23
CA ILE A 41 1.36 2.67 8.06
C ILE A 41 2.32 2.61 6.87
N VAL A 42 1.91 3.17 5.72
CA VAL A 42 2.78 3.20 4.53
C VAL A 42 4.05 4.00 4.79
N SER A 43 3.94 5.14 5.48
CA SER A 43 5.11 5.95 5.83
C SER A 43 6.06 5.23 6.78
N GLU A 44 5.54 4.52 7.77
CA GLU A 44 6.34 3.80 8.77
C GLU A 44 6.99 2.53 8.18
N PHE A 45 6.21 1.71 7.47
CA PHE A 45 6.64 0.38 7.04
C PHE A 45 7.10 0.31 5.58
N GLY A 46 6.79 1.31 4.75
CA GLY A 46 7.21 1.39 3.35
C GLY A 46 8.72 1.22 3.17
N PRO A 47 9.58 1.98 3.88
CA PRO A 47 11.03 1.83 3.79
C PRO A 47 11.52 0.44 4.20
N ARG A 48 10.93 -0.13 5.25
CA ARG A 48 11.29 -1.48 5.73
C ARG A 48 10.92 -2.55 4.71
N ASN A 49 9.74 -2.48 4.11
CA ASN A 49 9.30 -3.43 3.09
C ASN A 49 10.20 -3.36 1.85
N ALA A 50 10.58 -2.16 1.40
CA ALA A 50 11.53 -1.96 0.30
C ALA A 50 12.90 -2.59 0.60
N ALA A 51 13.41 -2.42 1.83
CA ALA A 51 14.66 -3.06 2.25
C ALA A 51 14.59 -4.59 2.24
N LEU A 52 13.45 -5.17 2.65
CA LEU A 52 13.23 -6.62 2.62
C LEU A 52 13.13 -7.16 1.19
N LEU A 53 12.52 -6.41 0.27
CA LEU A 53 12.48 -6.78 -1.15
C LEU A 53 13.89 -6.76 -1.75
N ALA A 54 14.70 -5.76 -1.43
CA ALA A 54 16.11 -5.69 -1.85
C ALA A 54 16.93 -6.86 -1.27
N GLU A 55 16.68 -7.28 -0.03
CA GLU A 55 17.31 -8.47 0.55
C GLU A 55 16.94 -9.75 -0.23
N ARG A 56 15.66 -9.90 -0.58
CA ARG A 56 15.19 -11.02 -1.40
C ARG A 56 15.92 -11.04 -2.74
N GLU A 57 15.99 -9.89 -3.42
CA GLU A 57 16.68 -9.74 -4.70
C GLU A 57 18.18 -10.00 -4.61
N ARG A 58 18.83 -9.63 -3.50
CA ARG A 58 20.25 -9.92 -3.28
C ARG A 58 20.51 -11.43 -3.10
N ARG A 59 19.59 -12.14 -2.45
CA ARG A 59 19.75 -13.58 -2.14
C ARG A 59 19.30 -14.49 -3.28
N TRP A 60 18.36 -14.04 -4.10
CA TRP A 60 17.81 -14.78 -5.24
C TRP A 60 18.87 -15.32 -6.22
N PRO A 61 19.94 -14.56 -6.58
CA PRO A 61 21.01 -15.04 -7.45
C PRO A 61 21.70 -16.30 -6.94
N PHE A 62 21.85 -16.49 -5.62
CA PHE A 62 22.57 -17.62 -5.06
C PHE A 62 21.78 -18.94 -5.11
N ILE A 63 20.46 -18.88 -5.09
CA ILE A 63 19.59 -20.07 -5.13
C ILE A 63 19.34 -20.53 -6.57
N SER A 64 19.40 -19.62 -7.55
CA SER A 64 19.15 -19.92 -8.96
C SER A 64 20.35 -20.53 -9.72
N ILE A 65 21.53 -20.67 -9.11
CA ILE A 65 22.72 -21.29 -9.76
C ILE A 65 22.73 -22.83 -9.61
N ASN A 66 21.75 -23.41 -8.90
CA ASN A 66 21.66 -24.85 -8.66
C ASN A 66 20.42 -25.51 -9.29
N ASN A 67 19.81 -24.90 -10.32
CA ASN A 67 18.75 -25.53 -11.11
C ASN A 67 18.97 -25.38 -12.61
#